data_AF-I4FKT9-F1
#
_entry.id   AF-I4FKT9-F1
#
_cell.length_a   1.000
_cell.length_b   1.000
_cell.length_c   1.000
_cell.angle_alpha   90.00
_cell.angle_beta   90.00
_cell.angle_gamma   90.00
#
_symmetry.space_group_name_H-M   'P 1'
#
loop_
_entity.id
_entity.type
_entity.pdbx_description
1 polymer ?
#
loop_
_entity_poly.entity_id
_entity_poly.type
_entity_poly.pdbx_seq_one_letter_code
_entity_poly.pdbx_strand_id
1 'polypeptide(L)' 'MKSISGKKLCKIVEKKGWILKKITSSHHIYEKEDEDKILSIPVHRNQDLKIGTLKSIMKIARLSEDDL' A
#
# COMPACT_ATOMS: atom_id res chain seq x y z
N MET A 1 14.01 -3.86 6.91
CA MET A 1 12.84 -3.80 6.01
C MET A 1 12.83 -4.92 4.98
N LYS A 2 11.86 -5.83 5.10
CA LYS A 2 11.57 -6.83 4.05
C LYS A 2 11.07 -6.12 2.78
N SER A 3 11.57 -6.57 1.64
CA SER A 3 11.04 -6.19 0.34
C SER A 3 9.74 -6.96 0.08
N ILE A 4 8.68 -6.27 -0.36
CA ILE A 4 7.40 -6.90 -0.70
C ILE A 4 6.80 -6.29 -1.97
N SER A 5 6.03 -7.09 -2.70
CA SER A 5 5.26 -6.63 -3.85
C SER A 5 4.10 -5.72 -3.46
N GLY A 6 3.68 -4.85 -4.39
CA GLY A 6 2.49 -4.03 -4.23
C GLY A 6 1.23 -4.87 -3.97
N LYS A 7 1.12 -6.07 -4.56
CA LYS A 7 0.02 -7.00 -4.29
C LYS A 7 -0.04 -7.43 -2.83
N LYS A 8 1.11 -7.72 -2.22
CA LYS A 8 1.17 -8.11 -0.80
C LYS A 8 0.82 -6.92 0.09
N LEU A 9 1.31 -5.72 -0.25
CA LEU A 9 0.99 -4.50 0.49
C LEU A 9 -0.50 -4.15 0.43
N CYS A 10 -1.15 -4.31 -0.72
CA CYS A 10 -2.61 -4.16 -0.87
C CYS A 10 -3.37 -4.99 0.17
N LYS A 11 -3.05 -6.29 0.29
CA LYS A 11 -3.69 -7.17 1.27
C LYS A 11 -3.46 -6.74 2.72
N ILE A 12 -2.30 -6.14 3.02
CA ILE A 12 -2.00 -5.65 4.37
C ILE A 12 -2.85 -4.43 4.69
N VAL A 13 -2.92 -3.46 3.78
CA VAL A 13 -3.68 -2.23 4.02
C VAL A 13 -5.18 -2.49 4.07
N GLU A 14 -5.70 -3.42 3.26
CA GLU A 14 -7.10 -3.87 3.32
C GLU A 14 -7.47 -4.41 4.71
N LYS A 15 -6.60 -5.23 5.31
CA LYS A 15 -6.78 -5.71 6.70
C LYS A 15 -6.75 -4.62 7.76
N LYS A 16 -6.18 -3.46 7.44
CA LYS A 16 -6.13 -2.27 8.31
C LYS A 16 -7.26 -1.29 8.02
N GLY A 17 -8.27 -1.70 7.25
CA GLY A 17 -9.47 -0.92 6.96
C GLY A 17 -9.34 0.03 5.78
N TRP A 18 -8.27 -0.05 4.99
CA TRP A 18 -8.21 0.68 3.73
C TRP A 18 -9.10 0.02 2.68
N ILE A 19 -9.94 0.80 2.01
CA ILE A 19 -10.90 0.32 1.03
C ILE A 19 -10.45 0.74 -0.36
N LEU A 20 -10.31 -0.22 -1.27
CA LEU A 20 -9.97 0.04 -2.66
C LEU A 20 -11.11 0.83 -3.33
N LYS A 21 -10.80 2.01 -3.88
CA LYS A 21 -11.79 2.88 -4.54
C LYS A 21 -11.68 2.84 -6.05
N LYS A 22 -10.46 2.83 -6.57
CA LYS A 22 -10.21 2.78 -8.01
C LYS A 22 -8.87 2.17 -8.34
N ILE A 23 -8.76 1.63 -9.55
CA ILE A 23 -7.51 1.21 -10.15
C ILE A 23 -7.26 2.07 -11.39
N THR A 24 -6.07 2.64 -11.51
CA THR A 24 -5.65 3.43 -12.67
C THR A 24 -4.31 2.90 -13.16
N SER A 25 -4.31 2.22 -14.30
CA SER A 25 -3.15 1.44 -14.75
C SER A 25 -2.73 0.44 -13.67
N SER A 26 -1.48 0.47 -13.21
CA SER A 26 -0.98 -0.38 -12.13
C SER A 26 -1.23 0.16 -10.72
N HIS A 27 -1.72 1.40 -10.59
CA HIS A 27 -1.93 2.02 -9.28
C HIS A 27 -3.29 1.65 -8.69
N HIS A 28 -3.25 1.06 -7.50
CA HIS A 28 -4.43 0.76 -6.69
C HIS A 28 -4.60 1.87 -5.66
N ILE A 29 -5.76 2.53 -5.68
CA ILE A 29 -6.01 3.75 -4.92
C ILE A 29 -7.04 3.45 -3.83
N TYR A 30 -6.64 3.68 -2.58
CA TYR A 30 -7.41 3.38 -1.39
C TYR A 30 -7.75 4.64 -0.59
N GLU A 31 -8.86 4.55 0.12
CA GLU A 31 -9.36 5.52 1.11
C GLU A 31 -9.72 4.80 2.40
N LYS A 32 -9.79 5.53 3.51
CA LYS A 32 -10.22 5.02 4.81
C LYS A 32 -11.03 6.11 5.51
N GLU A 33 -12.17 5.75 6.09
CA GLU A 33 -13.17 6.71 6.60
C GLU A 33 -12.60 7.66 7.67
N ASP A 34 -11.74 7.15 8.56
CA ASP A 34 -11.08 7.94 9.61
C ASP A 34 -9.75 8.60 9.17
N GLU A 35 -9.46 8.63 7.87
CA GLU A 35 -8.18 9.05 7.33
C GLU A 35 -8.34 9.93 6.08
N ASP A 36 -8.06 11.23 6.19
CA ASP A 36 -8.14 12.18 5.06
C ASP A 36 -7.09 11.95 3.94
N LYS A 37 -6.29 10.88 4.04
CA LYS A 37 -5.21 10.58 3.11
C LYS A 37 -5.66 9.59 2.06
N ILE A 38 -5.25 9.84 0.82
CA ILE A 38 -5.33 8.87 -0.27
C ILE A 38 -4.06 8.03 -0.29
N LEU A 39 -4.22 6.71 -0.39
CA LEU A 39 -3.11 5.78 -0.52
C LEU A 39 -3.06 5.22 -1.94
N SER A 40 -1.96 5.48 -2.66
CA SER A 40 -1.72 4.93 -4.00
C SER A 40 -0.61 3.89 -3.95
N ILE A 41 -0.95 2.64 -4.25
CA ILE A 41 -0.01 1.50 -4.24
C ILE A 41 0.25 1.07 -5.69
N PRO A 42 1.49 1.21 -6.21
CA PRO A 42 1.83 0.66 -7.51
C PRO A 42 1.93 -0.86 -7.42
N VAL A 43 1.22 -1.56 -8.30
CA VAL A 43 1.19 -3.02 -8.34
C VAL A 43 1.88 -3.50 -9.62
N HIS A 44 3.17 -3.77 -9.50
CA HIS A 44 3.96 -4.40 -10.54
C HIS A 44 3.92 -5.93 -10.38
N ARG A 45 3.86 -6.65 -11.50
CA ARG A 45 3.51 -8.08 -11.51
C ARG A 45 4.40 -8.96 -10.63
N ASN A 46 5.70 -9.05 -10.99
CA ASN A 46 6.70 -9.93 -10.36
C ASN A 46 7.83 -9.12 -9.73
N GLN A 47 7.54 -7.88 -9.32
CA GLN A 47 8.55 -6.98 -8.76
C GLN A 47 8.08 -6.46 -7.43
N ASP A 48 9.02 -6.44 -6.50
CA ASP A 48 8.83 -5.79 -5.22
C ASP A 48 8.92 -4.27 -5.36
N LEU A 49 8.33 -3.58 -4.39
CA LEU A 49 8.43 -2.14 -4.30
C LEU A 49 9.86 -1.75 -3.93
N LYS A 50 10.38 -0.70 -4.60
CA LYS A 50 11.60 -0.04 -4.16
C LYS A 50 11.44 0.43 -2.72
N ILE A 51 12.49 0.31 -1.91
CA ILE A 51 12.46 0.59 -0.47
C ILE A 51 11.92 2.00 -0.17
N GLY A 52 12.29 3.01 -0.95
CA GLY A 52 11.78 4.38 -0.77
C GLY A 52 10.27 4.48 -0.98
N THR A 53 9.74 3.82 -2.02
CA THR A 53 8.30 3.75 -2.30
C THR A 53 7.56 3.02 -1.18
N LEU A 54 8.07 1.86 -0.76
CA LEU A 54 7.49 1.08 0.33
C LEU A 54 7.44 1.91 1.64
N LYS A 55 8.54 2.55 2.02
CA LYS A 55 8.62 3.41 3.22
C LYS A 55 7.62 4.57 3.18
N SER A 56 7.49 5.23 2.02
CA SER A 56 6.55 6.34 1.85
C SER A 56 5.11 5.88 2.06
N ILE A 57 4.73 4.76 1.43
CA ILE A 57 3.39 4.17 1.54
C ILE A 57 3.11 3.72 2.98
N MET A 58 4.06 3.02 3.62
CA MET A 58 3.93 2.58 5.02
C MET A 58 3.73 3.76 5.97
N LYS A 59 4.44 4.87 5.77
CA LYS A 59 4.29 6.08 6.59
C LYS A 59 2.89 6.68 6.47
N ILE A 60 2.30 6.68 5.27
CA ILE A 60 0.93 7.15 5.06
C ILE A 60 -0.06 6.20 5.72
N ALA A 61 0.14 4.89 5.52
CA ALA A 61 -0.72 3.83 6.03
C ALA A 61 -0.52 3.52 7.53
N ARG A 62 0.38 4.24 8.22
CA ARG A 62 0.75 4.04 9.64
C ARG A 62 1.16 2.59 9.95
N LEU A 63 1.96 1.98 9.07
CA LEU A 63 2.46 0.60 9.20
C LEU A 63 3.90 0.58 9.74
N SER A 64 4.22 -0.48 10.51
CA SER A 64 5.59 -0.82 10.94
C SER A 64 6.16 -2.00 10.13
N GLU A 65 7.43 -2.37 10.37
CA GLU A 65 8.00 -3.56 9.73
C GLU A 65 7.32 -4.87 10.17
N ASP A 66 6.67 -4.89 11.34
CA ASP A 66 5.96 -6.08 11.86
C ASP A 66 4.65 -6.34 11.09
N ASP A 67 4.13 -5.33 10.39
CA ASP A 67 2.95 -5.48 9.53
C ASP A 67 3.26 -6.16 8.18
N LEU A 68 4.55 -6.28 7.79
CA LEU A 68 5.01 -6.77 6.47
C LEU A 68 5.23 -8.29 6.38
#